data_AF-A0AAE4CAG1-F1
#
_entry.id   AF-A0AAE4CAG1-F1
#
_cell.length_a   1.000
_cell.length_b   1.000
_cell.length_c   1.000
_cell.angle_alpha   90.00
_cell.angle_beta   90.00
_cell.angle_gamma   90.00
#
_symmetry.space_group_name_H-M   'P 1'
#
loop_
_entity.id
_entity.type
_entity.pdbx_description
1 polymer ?
#
loop_
_entity_poly.entity_id
_entity_poly.type
_entity_poly.pdbx_seq_one_letter_code
_entity_poly.pdbx_strand_id
1 'polypeptide(L)'
;MVESGIDAVAEAGPALGGSLPPGEALDRWIQRFAELLGTKRGLASALHSGDPAFAGLPDYFTSRLGPALEALLDAARADGAVRGDVDAEEVLHAITVLCRPVPGRGPEYNRRVVGVFVDGLRTRR
;
A
#
# COMPACT_ATOMS: atom_id res chain seq x y z
N MET A 1 18.41 1.93 3.76
CA MET A 1 18.37 1.03 2.57
C MET A 1 16.92 0.88 2.11
N VAL A 2 16.64 0.23 0.98
CA VAL A 2 15.26 0.02 0.50
C VAL A 2 14.42 -0.74 1.55
N GLU A 3 15.02 -1.80 2.10
CA GLU A 3 14.49 -2.69 3.14
C GLU A 3 14.06 -1.94 4.40
N SER A 4 14.88 -1.01 4.90
CA SER A 4 14.53 -0.22 6.09
C SER A 4 13.26 0.64 5.93
N GLY A 5 12.87 0.95 4.69
CA GLY A 5 11.60 1.64 4.44
C GLY A 5 10.41 0.68 4.38
N ILE A 6 10.61 -0.52 3.83
CA ILE A 6 9.59 -1.59 3.79
C ILE A 6 9.26 -2.03 5.22
N ASP A 7 10.29 -2.28 6.03
CA ASP A 7 10.11 -2.62 7.45
C ASP A 7 9.35 -1.52 8.19
N ALA A 8 9.72 -0.25 8.00
CA ALA A 8 9.04 0.87 8.67
C ALA A 8 7.55 0.98 8.31
N VAL A 9 7.16 0.63 7.07
CA VAL A 9 5.75 0.57 6.68
C VAL A 9 5.07 -0.65 7.31
N ALA A 10 5.72 -1.82 7.30
CA ALA A 10 5.18 -3.03 7.96
C ALA A 10 4.91 -2.78 9.45
N GLU A 11 5.89 -2.24 10.19
CA GLU A 11 5.79 -1.96 11.62
C GLU A 11 4.76 -0.86 11.96
N ALA A 12 4.40 -0.01 11.00
CA ALA A 12 3.35 1.00 11.21
C ALA A 12 1.96 0.35 11.36
N GLY A 13 1.74 -0.86 10.82
CA GLY A 13 0.44 -1.54 10.84
C GLY A 13 -0.10 -1.75 12.26
N PRO A 14 0.61 -2.48 13.14
CA PRO A 14 0.17 -2.70 14.52
C PRO A 14 -0.04 -1.40 15.31
N ALA A 15 0.83 -0.40 15.12
CA ALA A 15 0.71 0.88 15.81
C ALA A 15 -0.54 1.66 15.38
N LEU A 16 -0.86 1.69 14.09
CA LEU A 16 -2.06 2.35 13.56
C LEU A 16 -3.32 1.58 13.97
N GLY A 17 -3.33 0.26 13.84
CA GLY A 17 -4.47 -0.58 14.23
C GLY A 17 -4.79 -0.53 15.72
N GLY A 18 -3.79 -0.27 16.58
CA GLY A 18 -3.99 -0.09 18.02
C GLY A 18 -4.43 1.31 18.44
N SER A 19 -4.42 2.31 17.55
CA SER A 19 -4.63 3.73 17.91
C SER A 19 -5.74 4.44 17.13
N LEU A 20 -6.23 3.86 16.03
CA LEU A 20 -7.21 4.46 15.14
C LEU A 20 -8.38 3.51 14.87
N PRO A 21 -9.56 4.04 14.48
CA PRO A 21 -10.63 3.22 13.92
C PRO A 21 -10.14 2.38 12.73
N PRO A 22 -10.64 1.15 12.51
CA PRO A 22 -10.07 0.23 11.52
C PRO A 22 -9.95 0.79 10.09
N GLY A 23 -10.98 1.48 9.60
CA GLY A 23 -10.92 2.15 8.31
C GLY A 23 -9.85 3.24 8.24
N GLU A 24 -9.76 4.10 9.26
CA GLU A 24 -8.73 5.16 9.30
C GLU A 24 -7.31 4.57 9.42
N ALA A 25 -7.14 3.50 10.21
CA ALA A 25 -5.86 2.81 10.34
C ALA A 25 -5.37 2.28 8.98
N LEU A 26 -6.26 1.63 8.23
CA LEU A 26 -5.99 1.15 6.87
C LEU A 26 -5.62 2.30 5.93
N ASP A 27 -6.40 3.38 5.90
CA ASP A 27 -6.14 4.55 5.06
C ASP A 27 -4.75 5.14 5.34
N ARG A 28 -4.42 5.34 6.62
CA ARG A 28 -3.11 5.88 7.04
C ARG A 28 -1.97 4.97 6.64
N TRP A 29 -2.16 3.66 6.76
CA TRP A 29 -1.14 2.68 6.38
C TRP A 29 -0.90 2.70 4.86
N ILE A 30 -1.97 2.73 4.06
CA ILE A 30 -1.90 2.83 2.59
C ILE A 30 -1.20 4.12 2.16
N GLN A 31 -1.46 5.26 2.82
CA GLN A 31 -0.76 6.51 2.52
C GLN A 31 0.74 6.42 2.80
N ARG A 32 1.16 5.85 3.94
CA ARG A 32 2.59 5.62 4.23
C ARG A 32 3.25 4.71 3.21
N PHE A 33 2.54 3.69 2.77
CA PHE A 33 3.01 2.79 1.74
C PHE A 33 3.17 3.52 0.39
N ALA A 34 2.19 4.32 -0.03
CA ALA A 34 2.29 5.15 -1.23
C ALA A 34 3.44 6.19 -1.15
N GLU A 35 3.71 6.73 0.04
CA GLU A 35 4.86 7.62 0.29
C GLU A 35 6.21 6.90 0.11
N LEU A 36 6.34 5.67 0.60
CA LEU A 36 7.53 4.84 0.39
C LEU A 36 7.79 4.62 -1.10
N LEU A 37 6.74 4.30 -1.87
CA LEU A 37 6.84 4.09 -3.31
C LEU A 37 7.14 5.39 -4.06
N GLY A 38 6.57 6.52 -3.62
CA GLY A 38 6.80 7.84 -4.24
C GLY A 38 8.19 8.43 -3.98
N THR A 39 8.77 8.20 -2.80
CA THR A 39 10.12 8.68 -2.45
C THR A 39 11.23 7.89 -3.15
N LYS A 40 10.97 6.62 -3.45
CA LYS A 40 11.88 5.74 -4.19
C LYS A 40 11.28 5.46 -5.56
N ARG A 41 11.34 6.43 -6.48
CA ARG A 41 10.79 6.32 -7.86
C ARG A 41 11.26 5.06 -8.62
N GLY A 42 12.38 4.45 -8.22
CA GLY A 42 12.85 3.17 -8.74
C GLY A 42 12.24 1.92 -8.08
N LEU A 43 11.69 2.01 -6.86
CA LEU A 43 11.20 0.87 -6.08
C LEU A 43 9.94 0.24 -6.70
N ALA A 44 8.92 1.04 -7.01
CA ALA A 44 7.70 0.54 -7.64
C ALA A 44 7.99 -0.14 -8.99
N SER A 45 8.93 0.44 -9.75
CA SER A 45 9.40 -0.11 -11.03
C SER A 45 10.26 -1.38 -10.82
N ALA A 46 11.13 -1.40 -9.82
CA ALA A 46 12.01 -2.52 -9.50
C ALA A 46 11.22 -3.77 -9.08
N LEU A 47 10.16 -3.61 -8.28
CA LEU A 47 9.26 -4.69 -7.85
C LEU A 47 8.67 -5.49 -9.01
N HIS A 48 8.50 -4.86 -10.19
CA HIS A 48 7.89 -5.49 -11.38
C HIS A 48 8.84 -5.48 -12.58
N SER A 49 10.14 -5.26 -12.37
CA SER A 49 11.11 -5.09 -13.46
C SER A 49 11.52 -6.39 -14.15
N GLY A 50 11.41 -7.53 -13.46
CA GLY A 50 11.94 -8.81 -13.91
C GLY A 50 13.48 -8.87 -13.95
N ASP A 51 14.16 -7.85 -13.43
CA ASP A 51 15.63 -7.80 -13.38
C ASP A 51 16.14 -8.74 -12.28
N PRO A 52 17.03 -9.71 -12.59
CA PRO A 52 17.60 -10.62 -11.62
C PRO A 52 18.28 -9.94 -10.42
N ALA A 53 18.77 -8.70 -10.58
CA ALA A 53 19.36 -7.92 -9.51
C ALA A 53 18.35 -7.61 -8.38
N PHE A 54 17.05 -7.69 -8.66
CA PHE A 54 15.97 -7.48 -7.70
C PHE A 54 15.14 -8.74 -7.44
N ALA A 55 15.59 -9.94 -7.84
CA ALA A 55 14.76 -11.15 -7.77
C ALA A 55 14.22 -11.50 -6.38
N GLY A 56 14.94 -11.17 -5.29
CA GLY A 56 14.48 -11.38 -3.92
C GLY A 56 13.62 -10.25 -3.33
N LEU A 57 13.55 -9.11 -4.01
CA LEU A 57 12.85 -7.93 -3.51
C LEU A 57 11.33 -8.11 -3.48
N PRO A 58 10.65 -8.69 -4.51
CA PRO A 58 9.22 -8.97 -4.45
C PRO A 58 8.85 -9.90 -3.28
N ASP A 59 9.58 -11.00 -3.09
CA ASP A 59 9.29 -11.97 -2.01
C ASP A 59 9.47 -11.34 -0.62
N TYR A 60 10.57 -10.60 -0.42
CA TYR A 60 10.79 -9.86 0.83
C TYR A 60 9.70 -8.81 1.05
N PHE A 61 9.32 -8.09 0.00
CA PHE A 61 8.28 -7.06 0.06
C PHE A 61 6.92 -7.64 0.48
N THR A 62 6.48 -8.72 -0.17
CA THR A 62 5.21 -9.39 0.13
C THR A 62 5.23 -10.02 1.52
N SER A 63 6.33 -10.69 1.91
CA SER A 63 6.45 -11.31 3.23
C SER A 63 6.45 -10.31 4.39
N ARG A 64 6.94 -9.07 4.18
CA ARG A 64 6.91 -8.02 5.19
C ARG A 64 5.60 -7.25 5.23
N LEU A 65 5.03 -6.88 4.10
CA LEU A 65 3.86 -5.99 4.05
C LEU A 65 2.53 -6.75 4.05
N GLY A 66 2.48 -7.95 3.48
CA GLY A 66 1.28 -8.76 3.37
C GLY A 66 0.59 -8.99 4.72
N PRO A 67 1.28 -9.54 5.74
CA PRO A 67 0.67 -9.78 7.05
C PRO A 67 0.16 -8.52 7.75
N ALA A 68 0.89 -7.40 7.63
CA ALA A 68 0.49 -6.12 8.22
C ALA A 68 -0.79 -5.57 7.56
N LEU A 69 -0.87 -5.66 6.23
CA LEU A 69 -2.05 -5.23 5.49
C LEU A 69 -3.24 -6.14 5.73
N GLU A 70 -3.04 -7.46 5.75
CA GLU A 70 -4.13 -8.42 5.98
C GLU A 70 -4.79 -8.19 7.35
N ALA A 71 -3.98 -7.97 8.40
CA ALA A 71 -4.51 -7.66 9.73
C ALA A 71 -5.35 -6.37 9.76
N LEU A 72 -4.94 -5.33 9.02
CA LEU A 72 -5.69 -4.08 8.90
C LEU A 72 -6.98 -4.27 8.10
N LEU A 73 -6.92 -5.02 7.01
CA LEU A 73 -8.08 -5.35 6.19
C LEU A 73 -9.08 -6.19 6.99
N ASP A 74 -8.64 -7.20 7.74
CA ASP A 74 -9.51 -8.01 8.59
C ASP A 74 -10.25 -7.17 9.64
N ALA A 75 -9.53 -6.26 10.31
CA ALA A 75 -10.15 -5.34 11.25
C ALA A 75 -11.18 -4.42 10.57
N ALA A 76 -10.84 -3.87 9.40
CA ALA A 76 -11.73 -2.98 8.64
C ALA A 76 -12.94 -3.72 8.06
N ARG A 77 -12.79 -4.98 7.65
CA ARG A 77 -13.90 -5.85 7.20
C ARG A 77 -14.83 -6.17 8.36
N ALA A 78 -14.29 -6.53 9.53
CA ALA A 78 -15.06 -6.82 10.73
C ALA A 78 -15.90 -5.62 11.20
N ASP A 79 -15.37 -4.40 11.02
CA ASP A 79 -16.06 -3.14 11.33
C ASP A 79 -17.01 -2.67 10.21
N GLY A 80 -17.04 -3.36 9.06
CA GLY A 80 -17.84 -2.98 7.90
C GLY A 80 -17.34 -1.72 7.17
N ALA A 81 -16.11 -1.28 7.45
CA ALA A 81 -15.48 -0.11 6.84
C ALA A 81 -15.06 -0.36 5.39
N VAL A 82 -14.73 -1.62 5.04
CA VAL A 82 -14.32 -2.02 3.69
C VAL A 82 -15.03 -3.29 3.20
N ARG A 83 -15.00 -3.50 1.89
CA ARG A 83 -15.49 -4.70 1.22
C ARG A 83 -14.66 -5.94 1.60
N GLY A 84 -15.32 -7.11 1.64
CA GLY A 84 -14.70 -8.38 2.06
C GLY A 84 -14.17 -9.27 0.93
N ASP A 85 -14.19 -8.80 -0.31
CA ASP A 85 -13.91 -9.58 -1.53
C ASP A 85 -12.61 -9.15 -2.23
N VAL A 86 -11.69 -8.52 -1.51
CA VAL A 86 -10.33 -8.20 -1.96
C VAL A 86 -9.35 -8.69 -0.92
N ASP A 87 -8.20 -9.24 -1.33
CA ASP A 87 -7.13 -9.69 -0.42
C ASP A 87 -5.95 -8.70 -0.33
N ALA A 88 -5.03 -8.92 0.61
CA ALA A 88 -3.86 -8.06 0.78
C ALA A 88 -2.93 -8.06 -0.45
N GLU A 89 -2.81 -9.17 -1.19
CA GLU A 89 -1.95 -9.26 -2.36
C GLU A 89 -2.48 -8.37 -3.50
N GLU A 90 -3.78 -8.43 -3.76
CA GLU A 90 -4.47 -7.59 -4.75
C GLU A 90 -4.32 -6.10 -4.43
N VAL A 91 -4.48 -5.72 -3.16
CA VAL A 91 -4.36 -4.34 -2.71
C VAL A 91 -2.91 -3.83 -2.81
N LEU A 92 -1.93 -4.63 -2.39
CA LEU A 92 -0.50 -4.31 -2.56
C LEU A 92 -0.18 -4.12 -4.03
N HIS A 93 -0.58 -5.07 -4.88
CA HIS A 93 -0.34 -5.01 -6.31
C HIS A 93 -0.97 -3.75 -6.94
N ALA A 94 -2.23 -3.46 -6.64
CA ALA A 94 -2.90 -2.26 -7.14
C ALA A 94 -2.15 -0.97 -6.77
N ILE A 95 -1.79 -0.79 -5.50
CA ILE A 95 -1.08 0.41 -5.04
C ILE A 95 0.30 0.55 -5.70
N THR A 96 1.05 -0.54 -5.87
CA THR A 96 2.33 -0.50 -6.58
C THR A 96 2.18 -0.04 -8.04
N VAL A 97 1.16 -0.54 -8.74
CA VAL A 97 0.86 -0.16 -10.12
C VAL A 97 0.46 1.31 -10.22
N LEU A 98 -0.41 1.78 -9.31
CA LEU A 98 -0.87 3.18 -9.26
C LEU A 98 0.25 4.15 -8.88
N CYS A 99 1.28 3.67 -8.19
CA CYS A 99 2.45 4.48 -7.82
C CYS A 99 3.54 4.56 -8.91
N ARG A 100 3.39 3.90 -10.06
CA ARG A 100 4.36 4.02 -11.16
C ARG A 100 4.44 5.46 -11.69
N PRO A 101 5.63 5.94 -12.12
CA PRO A 101 5.76 7.30 -12.65
C PRO A 101 4.87 7.53 -13.88
N VAL A 102 4.12 8.63 -13.87
CA VAL A 102 3.30 9.07 -15.00
C VAL A 102 3.99 10.27 -15.68
N PRO A 103 4.24 10.23 -17.01
CA PRO A 103 4.89 11.34 -17.72
C PRO A 103 4.19 12.68 -17.46
N GLY A 104 4.97 13.70 -17.10
CA GLY A 104 4.47 15.05 -16.82
C GLY A 104 3.71 15.20 -15.48
N ARG A 105 3.72 14.19 -14.61
CA ARG A 105 3.05 14.24 -13.29
C ARG A 105 4.04 14.05 -12.13
N GLY A 106 3.78 14.74 -11.02
CA GLY A 106 4.52 14.60 -9.77
C GLY A 106 3.98 13.44 -8.89
N PRO A 107 4.70 13.08 -7.81
CA PRO A 107 4.27 12.03 -6.87
C PRO A 107 2.89 12.28 -6.24
N GLU A 108 2.47 13.55 -6.15
CA GLU A 108 1.17 13.96 -5.62
C GLU A 108 0.01 13.45 -6.49
N TYR A 109 0.23 13.27 -7.79
CA TYR A 109 -0.76 12.67 -8.68
C TYR A 109 -1.04 11.23 -8.28
N ASN A 110 0.01 10.43 -8.09
CA ASN A 110 -0.13 9.02 -7.69
C ASN A 110 -0.77 8.90 -6.30
N ARG A 111 -0.40 9.76 -5.33
CA ARG A 111 -1.05 9.81 -4.01
C ARG A 111 -2.55 10.08 -4.12
N ARG A 112 -2.96 11.01 -4.97
CA ARG A 112 -4.39 11.29 -5.23
C ARG A 112 -5.10 10.08 -5.85
N VAL A 113 -4.48 9.41 -6.82
CA VAL A 113 -5.05 8.22 -7.45
C VAL A 113 -5.19 7.06 -6.47
N VAL A 114 -4.22 6.86 -5.58
CA VAL A 114 -4.32 5.88 -4.48
C VAL A 114 -5.47 6.24 -3.53
N GLY A 115 -5.65 7.52 -3.19
CA GLY A 115 -6.81 7.96 -2.41
C GLY A 115 -8.14 7.59 -3.08
N VAL A 116 -8.27 7.82 -4.39
CA VAL A 116 -9.47 7.42 -5.15
C VAL A 116 -9.68 5.91 -5.17
N PHE A 117 -8.61 5.11 -5.21
CA PHE A 117 -8.71 3.66 -5.12
C PHE A 117 -9.29 3.19 -3.78
N VAL A 118 -8.87 3.83 -2.68
CA VAL A 118 -9.37 3.56 -1.33
C VAL A 118 -10.81 4.04 -1.15
N ASP A 119 -11.11 5.28 -1.55
CA ASP A 119 -12.43 5.91 -1.40
C ASP A 119 -13.49 5.30 -2.33
N GLY A 120 -13.06 4.85 -3.52
CA GLY A 120 -13.94 4.52 -4.63
C GLY A 120 -14.54 5.75 -5.33
N LEU A 121 -14.99 5.58 -6.57
CA LEU A 121 -15.52 6.68 -7.39
C LEU A 121 -17.00 7.02 -7.12
N ARG A 122 -17.73 6.17 -6.41
CA ARG A 122 -19.18 6.34 -6.20
C ARG A 122 -19.42 7.32 -5.06
N THR A 123 -20.19 8.38 -5.32
CA THR A 123 -20.74 9.22 -4.26
C THR A 123 -21.77 8.40 -3.48
N ARG A 124 -21.67 8.33 -2.16
CA ARG A 124 -22.75 7.78 -1.31
C ARG A 124 -23.99 8.65 -1.56
N ARG A 125 -25.01 8.07 -2.20
CA ARG A 125 -26.33 8.71 -2.37
C ARG A 125 -27.20 8.38 -1.17
#